data_AF-A0A8T0CIP1-F1
#
_entry.id   AF-A0A8T0CIP1-F1
#
_cell.length_a   1.000
_cell.length_b   1.000
_cell.length_c   1.000
_cell.angle_alpha   90.00
_cell.angle_beta   90.00
_cell.angle_gamma   90.00
#
_symmetry.space_group_name_H-M   'P 1'
#
loop_
_entity.id
_entity.type
_entity.pdbx_description
1 polymer ?
#
loop_
_entity_poly.entity_id
_entity_poly.type
_entity_poly.pdbx_seq_one_letter_code
_entity_poly.pdbx_strand_id
1 'polypeptide(L)'
;MSDSEPEAMAEADGVPSTKLPPHLELRRTRVLCKVDAPDNTDTIQYSGAYASLGHENSLRFADFCKDFRVDITRISDDDMEFDVVSVDPSIANAFRRILLAELPIMAIENVLIANNTSVVQDEVLAHRLGLIPIKVDPRLFDYLSENDTPNEKNTIVFKLHV
;
A
#
# COMPACT_ATOMS: atom_id res chain seq x y z
N MET A 1 -4.19 -34.89 51.91
CA MET A 1 -3.11 -35.47 51.08
C MET A 1 -3.76 -35.91 49.79
N SER A 2 -3.14 -35.56 48.65
CA SER A 2 -3.59 -35.71 47.25
C SER A 2 -4.52 -34.60 46.72
N ASP A 3 -3.91 -33.48 46.32
CA ASP A 3 -4.26 -32.80 45.06
C ASP A 3 -2.94 -32.69 44.28
N SER A 4 -2.81 -33.46 43.21
CA SER A 4 -1.68 -33.43 42.27
C SER A 4 -2.03 -32.54 41.09
N GLU A 5 -1.08 -31.67 40.75
CA GLU A 5 -1.07 -30.57 39.78
C GLU A 5 -1.64 -30.91 38.39
N PRO A 6 -2.28 -29.94 37.69
CA PRO A 6 -2.41 -30.02 36.25
C PRO A 6 -1.11 -29.55 35.56
N GLU A 7 -0.72 -30.34 34.56
CA GLU A 7 0.51 -30.27 33.77
C GLU A 7 0.81 -28.87 33.20
N ALA A 8 2.04 -28.41 33.43
CA ALA A 8 2.63 -27.30 32.70
C ALA A 8 2.86 -27.70 31.24
N MET A 9 2.07 -27.13 30.32
CA MET A 9 2.37 -27.15 28.90
C MET A 9 3.71 -26.44 28.67
N ALA A 10 4.64 -27.16 28.03
CA ALA A 10 5.98 -26.70 27.71
C ALA A 10 5.96 -25.47 26.79
N GLU A 11 6.43 -24.32 27.30
CA GLU A 11 6.90 -23.20 26.47
C GLU A 11 8.24 -23.61 25.83
N ALA A 12 8.21 -23.92 24.54
CA ALA A 12 9.41 -24.17 23.74
C ALA A 12 9.95 -22.85 23.15
N ASP A 13 11.26 -22.67 23.33
CA ASP A 13 12.18 -21.74 22.66
C ASP A 13 12.05 -20.23 22.93
N GLY A 14 12.34 -19.84 24.17
CA GLY A 14 12.82 -18.49 24.49
C GLY A 14 14.36 -18.43 24.50
N VAL A 15 15.00 -18.27 23.33
CA VAL A 15 16.44 -17.96 23.30
C VAL A 15 16.64 -16.51 23.76
N PRO A 16 17.52 -16.23 24.74
CA PRO A 16 17.77 -14.87 25.19
C PRO A 16 18.48 -14.08 24.08
N SER A 17 17.74 -13.18 23.41
CA SER A 17 18.35 -12.22 22.49
C SER A 17 19.34 -11.34 23.27
N THR A 18 20.63 -11.47 22.94
CA THR A 18 21.66 -10.62 23.53
C THR A 18 21.45 -9.20 23.00
N LYS A 19 21.25 -8.22 23.89
CA LYS A 19 21.05 -6.82 23.51
C LYS A 19 22.25 -6.33 22.69
N LEU A 20 21.97 -5.68 21.57
CA LEU A 20 23.01 -5.20 20.68
C LEU A 20 23.71 -3.99 21.34
N PRO A 21 24.98 -3.73 20.99
CA PRO A 21 25.64 -2.49 21.36
C PRO A 21 24.81 -1.26 20.92
N PRO A 22 24.81 -0.16 21.71
CA PRO A 22 23.88 0.96 21.52
C PRO A 22 24.03 1.64 20.15
N HIS A 23 25.23 1.65 19.58
CA HIS A 23 25.47 2.23 18.25
C HIS A 23 24.85 1.40 17.11
N LEU A 24 24.73 0.07 17.27
CA LEU A 24 24.09 -0.82 16.29
C LEU A 24 22.57 -0.78 16.43
N GLU A 25 22.05 -0.68 17.65
CA GLU A 25 20.61 -0.47 17.88
C GLU A 25 20.12 0.85 17.28
N LEU A 26 20.90 1.92 17.45
CA LEU A 26 20.61 3.22 16.84
C LEU A 26 20.55 3.11 15.31
N ARG A 27 21.52 2.40 14.72
CA ARG A 27 21.57 2.18 13.26
C ARG A 27 20.40 1.36 12.73
N ARG A 28 19.87 0.41 13.50
CA ARG A 28 18.73 -0.42 13.11
C ARG A 28 17.38 0.30 13.23
N THR A 29 17.23 1.17 14.23
CA THR A 29 15.91 1.69 14.64
C THR A 29 15.61 3.12 14.21
N ARG A 30 16.62 3.90 13.82
CA ARG A 30 16.49 5.33 13.54
C ARG A 30 17.28 5.74 12.31
N VAL A 31 16.59 6.44 11.41
CA VAL A 31 17.20 7.24 10.33
C VAL A 31 17.62 8.58 10.93
N LEU A 32 18.87 8.99 10.74
CA LEU A 32 19.38 10.25 11.28
C LEU A 32 19.46 11.30 10.18
N CYS A 33 18.77 12.41 10.35
CA CYS A 33 18.85 13.55 9.44
C CYS A 33 20.01 14.47 9.87
N LYS A 34 21.17 14.36 9.21
CA LYS A 34 22.29 15.29 9.39
C LYS A 34 22.19 16.44 8.39
N VAL A 35 22.97 17.51 8.63
CA VAL A 35 23.02 18.68 7.74
C VAL A 35 23.55 18.30 6.35
N ASP A 36 24.47 17.34 6.27
CA ASP A 36 25.09 16.93 5.00
C ASP A 36 24.21 15.93 4.22
N ALA A 37 23.88 14.79 4.85
CA ALA A 37 23.10 13.72 4.24
C ALA A 37 22.40 12.87 5.31
N PRO A 38 21.27 12.21 4.99
CA PRO A 38 20.67 11.24 5.89
C PRO A 38 21.59 10.03 6.09
N ASP A 39 21.63 9.53 7.31
CA ASP A 39 22.39 8.35 7.72
C ASP A 39 21.41 7.24 8.14
N ASN A 40 21.86 5.98 8.07
CA ASN A 40 21.05 4.78 8.37
C ASN A 40 19.77 4.64 7.53
N THR A 41 19.85 4.89 6.22
CA THR A 41 18.69 4.79 5.31
C THR A 41 18.29 3.37 4.94
N ASP A 42 19.19 2.40 5.13
CA ASP A 42 18.99 1.02 4.70
C ASP A 42 18.33 0.17 5.77
N THR A 43 17.39 -0.69 5.37
CA THR A 43 16.80 -1.68 6.28
C THR A 43 17.70 -2.91 6.44
N ILE A 44 18.27 -3.10 7.63
CA ILE A 44 19.09 -4.27 7.97
C ILE A 44 18.21 -5.28 8.74
N GLN A 45 17.31 -5.98 8.02
CA GLN A 45 16.35 -6.93 8.60
C GLN A 45 16.49 -8.40 8.16
N TYR A 46 17.55 -8.76 7.45
CA TYR A 46 17.77 -10.16 7.08
C TYR A 46 18.17 -11.02 8.29
N SER A 47 17.81 -12.30 8.28
CA SER A 47 17.98 -13.23 9.41
C SER A 47 19.44 -13.33 9.92
N GLY A 48 20.40 -13.39 9.00
CA GLY A 48 21.83 -13.43 9.36
C GLY A 48 22.43 -12.10 9.84
N ALA A 49 21.65 -11.01 9.89
CA ALA A 49 22.13 -9.74 10.37
C ALA A 49 22.42 -9.86 11.87
N TYR A 50 23.63 -9.49 12.28
CA TYR A 50 24.06 -9.53 13.68
C TYR A 50 24.10 -10.92 14.33
N ALA A 51 24.05 -12.00 13.55
CA ALA A 51 24.18 -13.37 14.05
C ALA A 51 25.52 -13.60 14.81
N SER A 52 26.59 -12.91 14.41
CA SER A 52 27.89 -12.92 15.11
C SER A 52 27.84 -12.33 16.52
N LEU A 53 26.83 -11.51 16.82
CA LEU A 53 26.59 -10.90 18.12
C LEU A 53 25.51 -11.66 18.92
N GLY A 54 25.05 -12.81 18.43
CA GLY A 54 23.99 -13.60 19.05
C GLY A 54 22.62 -12.93 19.01
N HIS A 55 22.39 -12.01 18.07
CA HIS A 55 21.10 -11.38 17.86
C HIS A 55 20.36 -12.06 16.71
N GLU A 56 19.22 -12.68 17.01
CA GLU A 56 18.34 -13.30 16.03
C GLU A 56 17.39 -12.25 15.42
N ASN A 57 17.38 -12.16 14.09
CA ASN A 57 16.53 -11.23 13.35
C ASN A 57 15.56 -11.98 12.41
N SER A 58 15.25 -13.23 12.75
CA SER A 58 14.35 -14.06 11.97
C SER A 58 12.93 -13.50 12.00
N LEU A 59 12.29 -13.43 10.83
CA LEU A 59 10.90 -12.96 10.73
C LEU A 59 9.97 -14.05 11.27
N ARG A 60 9.37 -13.80 12.43
CA ARG A 60 8.33 -14.64 13.01
C ARG A 60 6.98 -13.97 12.81
N PHE A 61 6.07 -14.68 12.15
CA PHE A 61 4.75 -14.13 11.83
C PHE A 61 3.94 -13.75 13.08
N ALA A 62 4.04 -14.54 14.15
CA ALA A 62 3.37 -14.25 15.42
C ALA A 62 3.84 -12.92 16.04
N ASP A 63 5.15 -12.65 15.99
CA ASP A 63 5.73 -11.41 16.51
C ASP A 63 5.33 -10.21 15.65
N PHE A 64 5.35 -10.39 14.32
CA PHE A 64 4.87 -9.36 13.38
C PHE A 64 3.41 -8.99 13.63
N CYS A 65 2.52 -9.97 13.80
CA CYS A 65 1.10 -9.71 14.07
C CYS A 65 0.86 -9.02 15.43
N LYS A 66 1.75 -9.23 16.41
CA LYS A 66 1.66 -8.58 17.71
C LYS A 66 2.07 -7.10 17.66
N ASP A 67 3.07 -6.78 16.85
CA ASP A 67 3.66 -5.44 16.76
C ASP A 67 2.99 -4.55 15.70
N PHE A 68 2.35 -5.15 14.69
CA PHE A 68 1.65 -4.44 13.62
C PHE A 68 0.43 -3.67 14.15
N ARG A 69 0.39 -2.36 13.91
CA ARG A 69 -0.73 -1.49 14.29
C ARG A 69 -1.03 -0.48 13.20
N VAL A 70 -2.32 -0.17 13.02
CA VAL A 70 -2.82 0.89 12.14
C VAL A 70 -3.68 1.83 12.96
N ASP A 71 -3.31 3.11 12.99
CA ASP A 71 -4.06 4.15 13.68
C ASP A 71 -4.63 5.14 12.66
N ILE A 72 -5.93 5.39 12.70
CA ILE A 72 -6.59 6.33 11.79
C ILE A 72 -6.61 7.71 12.45
N THR A 73 -5.92 8.67 11.84
CA THR A 73 -5.81 10.05 12.35
C THR A 73 -7.00 10.89 11.89
N ARG A 74 -7.38 10.78 10.61
CA ARG A 74 -8.48 11.55 10.03
C ARG A 74 -9.19 10.76 8.95
N ILE A 75 -10.52 10.84 8.94
CA ILE A 75 -11.35 10.35 7.85
C ILE A 75 -12.31 11.45 7.41
N SER A 76 -12.36 11.71 6.11
CA SER A 76 -13.23 12.67 5.44
C SER A 76 -13.78 12.01 4.16
N ASP A 77 -14.74 12.64 3.49
CA ASP A 77 -15.40 12.03 2.34
C ASP A 77 -14.44 11.77 1.16
N ASP A 78 -13.48 12.68 0.93
CA ASP A 78 -12.52 12.60 -0.17
C ASP A 78 -11.08 12.23 0.28
N ASP A 79 -10.78 12.34 1.58
CA ASP A 79 -9.42 12.19 2.13
C ASP A 79 -9.39 11.27 3.35
N MET A 80 -8.32 10.47 3.47
CA MET A 80 -8.06 9.62 4.64
C MET A 80 -6.59 9.69 5.05
N GLU A 81 -6.33 9.87 6.34
CA GLU A 81 -5.01 9.93 6.95
C GLU A 81 -4.88 8.86 8.03
N PHE A 82 -3.88 8.00 7.91
CA PHE A 82 -3.63 6.90 8.84
C PHE A 82 -2.13 6.62 8.97
N ASP A 83 -1.74 6.17 10.15
CA ASP A 83 -0.39 5.76 10.49
C ASP A 83 -0.30 4.24 10.49
N VAL A 84 0.73 3.70 9.83
CA VAL A 84 1.04 2.27 9.85
C VAL A 84 2.35 2.06 10.60
N VAL A 85 2.29 1.30 11.69
CA VAL A 85 3.44 1.02 12.56
C VAL A 85 3.89 -0.43 12.38
N SER A 86 5.20 -0.64 12.44
CA SER A 86 5.84 -1.96 12.34
C SER A 86 5.70 -2.63 10.95
N VAL A 87 5.94 -1.86 9.88
CA VAL A 87 5.99 -2.36 8.50
C VAL A 87 7.29 -1.93 7.82
N ASP A 88 7.82 -2.79 6.97
CA ASP A 88 8.99 -2.46 6.15
C ASP A 88 8.65 -1.43 5.06
N PRO A 89 9.53 -0.45 4.78
CA PRO A 89 9.30 0.55 3.74
C PRO A 89 8.99 -0.03 2.35
N SER A 90 9.46 -1.24 2.01
CA SER A 90 9.15 -1.89 0.74
C SER A 90 7.66 -2.19 0.59
N ILE A 91 7.00 -2.66 1.64
CA ILE A 91 5.57 -2.98 1.66
C ILE A 91 4.75 -1.69 1.61
N ALA A 92 5.14 -0.67 2.38
CA ALA A 92 4.45 0.63 2.35
C ALA A 92 4.52 1.28 0.96
N ASN A 93 5.69 1.22 0.31
CA ASN A 93 5.86 1.72 -1.05
C ASN A 93 5.10 0.85 -2.08
N ALA A 94 4.94 -0.45 -1.85
CA ALA A 94 4.12 -1.31 -2.69
C ALA A 94 2.65 -0.84 -2.65
N PHE A 95 2.08 -0.59 -1.46
CA PHE A 95 0.73 -0.04 -1.36
C PHE A 95 0.61 1.32 -2.07
N ARG A 96 1.58 2.22 -1.89
CA ARG A 96 1.60 3.51 -2.60
C ARG A 96 1.57 3.32 -4.12
N ARG A 97 2.31 2.34 -4.66
CA ARG A 97 2.34 2.05 -6.11
C ARG A 97 1.01 1.47 -6.60
N ILE A 98 0.43 0.53 -5.85
CA ILE A 98 -0.86 -0.08 -6.19
C ILE A 98 -1.95 0.99 -6.24
N LEU A 99 -2.01 1.85 -5.23
CA LEU A 99 -2.99 2.95 -5.16
C LEU A 99 -2.87 3.94 -6.33
N LEU A 100 -1.66 4.17 -6.84
CA LEU A 100 -1.43 5.14 -7.91
C LEU A 100 -1.65 4.58 -9.32
N ALA A 101 -1.44 3.28 -9.53
CA ALA A 101 -1.31 2.74 -10.88
C ALA A 101 -2.09 1.46 -11.17
N GLU A 102 -2.46 0.69 -10.14
CA GLU A 102 -3.07 -0.64 -10.35
C GLU A 102 -4.56 -0.67 -9.99
N LEU A 103 -5.07 0.34 -9.30
CA LEU A 103 -6.50 0.42 -9.01
C LEU A 103 -7.28 0.78 -10.28
N PRO A 104 -8.25 -0.05 -10.68
CA PRO A 104 -9.08 0.25 -11.84
C PRO A 104 -10.06 1.38 -11.55
N ILE A 105 -10.20 2.29 -12.51
CA ILE A 105 -11.13 3.41 -12.47
C ILE A 105 -11.88 3.51 -13.80
N MET A 106 -13.11 4.02 -13.77
CA MET A 106 -13.88 4.32 -14.97
C MET A 106 -13.52 5.72 -15.48
N ALA A 107 -13.09 5.81 -16.74
CA ALA A 107 -12.75 7.07 -17.41
C ALA A 107 -13.29 7.09 -18.85
N ILE A 108 -13.34 8.27 -19.45
CA ILE A 108 -13.77 8.42 -20.85
C ILE A 108 -12.60 8.10 -21.77
N GLU A 109 -12.71 7.00 -22.52
CA GLU A 109 -11.68 6.59 -23.48
C GLU A 109 -12.03 7.04 -24.92
N ASN A 110 -13.24 6.75 -25.37
CA ASN A 110 -13.68 7.02 -26.74
C ASN A 110 -14.68 8.19 -26.77
N VAL A 111 -14.39 9.20 -27.59
CA VAL A 111 -15.27 10.37 -27.79
C VAL A 111 -15.69 10.45 -29.24
N LEU A 112 -16.99 10.35 -29.49
CA LEU A 112 -17.57 10.48 -30.83
C LEU A 112 -18.14 11.88 -31.02
N ILE A 113 -17.55 12.65 -31.93
CA ILE A 113 -17.96 14.04 -32.22
C ILE A 113 -18.78 14.05 -33.50
N ALA A 114 -20.03 14.52 -33.40
CA ALA A 114 -20.90 14.65 -34.57
C ALA A 114 -20.65 15.97 -35.33
N ASN A 115 -20.58 17.09 -34.61
CA ASN A 115 -20.29 18.41 -35.16
C ASN A 115 -19.75 19.32 -34.05
N ASN A 116 -18.49 19.75 -34.15
CA ASN A 116 -17.89 20.74 -33.27
C ASN A 116 -17.58 22.01 -34.08
N THR A 117 -18.30 23.11 -33.80
CA THR A 117 -18.07 24.43 -34.39
C THR A 117 -17.36 25.40 -33.44
N SER A 118 -16.90 24.90 -32.28
CA SER A 118 -16.17 25.71 -31.32
C SER A 118 -14.74 26.00 -31.79
N VAL A 119 -14.07 26.92 -31.08
CA VAL A 119 -12.67 27.27 -31.35
C VAL A 119 -11.71 26.18 -30.85
N VAL A 120 -12.17 25.32 -29.92
CA VAL A 120 -11.35 24.26 -29.33
C VAL A 120 -11.26 23.10 -30.31
N GLN A 121 -10.04 22.65 -30.61
CA GLN A 121 -9.85 21.48 -31.46
C GLN A 121 -10.41 20.20 -30.82
N ASP A 122 -10.88 19.30 -31.68
CA ASP A 122 -11.52 18.04 -31.29
C ASP A 122 -10.63 17.18 -30.39
N GLU A 123 -9.34 17.09 -30.69
CA GLU A 123 -8.37 16.29 -29.92
C GLU A 123 -8.15 16.87 -28.53
N VAL A 124 -8.09 18.20 -28.42
CA VAL A 124 -7.93 18.91 -27.15
C VAL A 124 -9.18 18.76 -26.30
N LEU A 125 -10.37 18.84 -26.91
CA LEU A 125 -11.63 18.63 -26.22
C LEU A 125 -11.74 17.19 -25.69
N ALA A 126 -11.47 16.19 -26.53
CA ALA A 126 -11.51 14.78 -26.15
C ALA A 126 -10.53 14.46 -25.02
N HIS A 127 -9.29 14.96 -25.10
CA HIS A 127 -8.30 14.77 -24.04
C HIS A 127 -8.75 15.38 -22.70
N ARG A 128 -9.37 16.57 -22.73
CA ARG A 128 -9.91 17.20 -21.51
C ARG A 128 -11.08 16.40 -20.92
N LEU A 129 -11.95 15.85 -21.76
CA LEU A 129 -13.05 14.99 -21.31
C LEU A 129 -12.52 13.70 -20.66
N GLY A 130 -11.44 13.12 -21.18
CA GLY A 130 -10.80 11.93 -20.61
C GLY A 130 -10.27 12.12 -19.18
N LEU A 131 -9.94 13.35 -18.78
CA LEU A 131 -9.43 13.68 -17.44
C LEU A 131 -10.53 13.98 -16.41
N ILE A 132 -11.80 13.97 -16.80
CA ILE A 132 -12.91 14.21 -15.87
C ILE A 132 -13.18 12.93 -15.08
N PRO A 133 -13.08 12.96 -13.74
CA PRO A 133 -13.40 11.79 -12.93
C PRO A 133 -14.91 11.52 -12.95
N ILE A 134 -15.29 10.27 -13.20
CA ILE A 134 -16.69 9.83 -13.20
C ILE A 134 -17.00 9.10 -11.89
N LYS A 135 -18.06 9.53 -11.19
CA LYS A 135 -18.52 8.87 -9.96
C LYS A 135 -19.31 7.60 -10.29
N VAL A 136 -18.60 6.51 -10.53
CA VAL A 136 -19.15 5.17 -10.79
C VAL A 136 -18.31 4.14 -10.05
N ASP A 137 -18.92 3.08 -9.53
CA ASP A 137 -18.19 1.96 -8.94
C ASP A 137 -17.62 1.06 -10.07
N PRO A 138 -16.28 1.01 -10.26
CA PRO A 138 -15.66 0.21 -11.31
C PRO A 138 -15.85 -1.30 -11.11
N ARG A 139 -16.20 -1.75 -9.90
CA ARG A 139 -16.37 -3.18 -9.59
C ARG A 139 -17.62 -3.80 -10.21
N LEU A 140 -18.55 -2.97 -10.68
CA LEU A 140 -19.78 -3.41 -11.31
C LEU A 140 -19.61 -3.71 -12.82
N PHE A 141 -18.45 -3.38 -13.38
CA PHE A 141 -18.18 -3.48 -14.81
C PHE A 141 -17.11 -4.53 -15.10
N ASP A 142 -17.29 -5.24 -16.21
CA ASP A 142 -16.29 -6.16 -16.73
C ASP A 142 -15.35 -5.43 -17.69
N TYR A 143 -14.10 -5.89 -17.78
CA TYR A 143 -13.14 -5.34 -18.73
C TYR A 143 -13.52 -5.67 -20.18
N LEU A 144 -13.36 -4.68 -21.05
CA LEU A 144 -13.51 -4.88 -22.49
C LEU A 144 -12.34 -5.72 -23.03
N SER A 145 -12.66 -6.86 -23.64
CA SER A 145 -11.68 -7.66 -24.39
C SER A 145 -11.66 -7.24 -25.86
N GLU A 146 -10.56 -7.49 -26.58
CA GLU A 146 -10.38 -7.06 -27.99
C GLU A 146 -11.47 -7.55 -28.96
N ASN A 147 -12.12 -8.68 -28.64
CA ASN A 147 -13.18 -9.27 -29.46
C ASN A 147 -14.60 -8.95 -28.96
N ASP A 148 -14.74 -8.21 -27.86
CA ASP A 148 -16.03 -7.94 -27.27
C ASP A 148 -16.64 -6.64 -27.81
N THR A 149 -17.94 -6.63 -28.00
CA THR A 149 -18.67 -5.42 -28.38
C THR A 149 -19.03 -4.62 -27.14
N PRO A 150 -19.09 -3.27 -27.22
CA PRO A 150 -19.57 -2.45 -26.12
C PRO A 150 -20.98 -2.86 -25.70
N ASN A 151 -21.09 -3.41 -24.49
CA ASN A 151 -22.34 -3.91 -23.90
C ASN A 151 -22.67 -3.13 -22.62
N GLU A 152 -23.90 -3.28 -22.12
CA GLU A 152 -24.38 -2.61 -20.89
C GLU A 152 -23.55 -2.93 -19.64
N LYS A 153 -22.83 -4.05 -19.63
CA LYS A 153 -21.97 -4.49 -18.51
C LYS A 153 -20.55 -3.95 -18.57
N ASN A 154 -20.12 -3.42 -19.71
CA ASN A 154 -18.71 -3.08 -19.95
C ASN A 154 -18.52 -1.59 -20.22
N THR A 155 -19.57 -0.88 -20.63
CA THR A 155 -19.45 0.50 -21.13
C THR A 155 -20.61 1.36 -20.67
N ILE A 156 -20.29 2.63 -20.36
CA ILE A 156 -21.27 3.68 -20.08
C ILE A 156 -21.17 4.73 -21.19
N VAL A 157 -22.30 5.17 -21.71
CA VAL A 157 -22.36 6.16 -22.77
C VAL A 157 -22.96 7.45 -22.22
N PHE A 158 -22.20 8.55 -22.33
CA PHE A 158 -22.67 9.89 -22.01
C PHE A 158 -22.96 10.66 -23.28
N LYS A 159 -24.01 11.49 -23.26
CA LYS A 159 -24.35 12.40 -24.36
C LYS A 159 -24.20 13.84 -23.88
N LEU A 160 -23.33 14.59 -24.55
CA LEU A 160 -23.17 16.03 -24.36
C LEU A 160 -23.72 16.75 -25.59
N HIS A 161 -24.68 17.66 -25.37
CA HIS A 161 -25.22 18.53 -26.41
C HIS A 161 -25.45 19.90 -25.80
N VAL A 162 -24.79 20.91 -26.36
CA VAL A 162 -24.83 22.31 -25.89
C VAL A 162 -25.14 23.20 -27.08
#